data_AF-A0A7S3S6U1-F1
#
_entry.id   AF-A0A7S3S6U1-F1
#
_cell.length_a   1.000
_cell.length_b   1.000
_cell.length_c   1.000
_cell.angle_alpha   90.00
_cell.angle_beta   90.00
_cell.angle_gamma   90.00
#
_symmetry.space_group_name_H-M   'P 1'
#
loop_
_entity.id
_entity.type
_entity.pdbx_description
1 polymer ?
#
loop_
_entity_poly.entity_id
_entity_poly.type
_entity_poly.pdbx_seq_one_letter_code
_entity_poly.pdbx_strand_id
1 'polypeptide(L)'
;VNYADPSCKTPLHIALEAGGNIDSVNLLMQAQSNVNAGGVRGTTPLHYAIQQYLSLPPLVIRMLLSARADLSIADGWRATPLDSAKMIAMRSVNPAGAPPDSAARVRQLLNEVTEQPTVAVNVMEGGEVRSALFADLENDKIVFHTESSLCVYSLKQRRTIFVKKLRLPCH
;
A
#
# COMPACT_ATOMS: atom_id res chain seq x y z
N VAL A 1 -26.20 -1.59 12.57
CA VAL A 1 -27.19 -2.09 11.60
C VAL A 1 -26.49 -3.17 10.78
N ASN A 2 -26.54 -4.42 11.25
CA ASN A 2 -25.84 -5.57 10.66
C ASN A 2 -26.81 -6.34 9.74
N TYR A 3 -27.12 -5.76 8.58
CA TYR A 3 -27.78 -6.54 7.54
C TYR A 3 -26.71 -7.37 6.83
N ALA A 4 -26.77 -8.68 7.04
CA ALA A 4 -26.03 -9.65 6.24
C ALA A 4 -26.64 -9.66 4.84
N ASP A 5 -26.14 -8.76 3.99
CA ASP A 5 -26.28 -8.90 2.54
C ASP A 5 -25.73 -10.29 2.16
N PRO A 6 -26.40 -11.11 1.34
CA PRO A 6 -25.93 -12.45 0.96
C PRO A 6 -24.56 -12.44 0.26
N SER A 7 -24.08 -11.25 -0.13
CA SER A 7 -22.74 -11.04 -0.65
C SER A 7 -21.68 -10.71 0.42
N CYS A 8 -22.01 -10.44 1.69
CA CYS A 8 -21.06 -9.97 2.71
C CYS A 8 -20.09 -8.87 2.24
N LYS A 9 -20.39 -8.15 1.15
CA LYS A 9 -19.46 -7.19 0.54
C LYS A 9 -19.51 -5.87 1.28
N THR A 10 -18.34 -5.36 1.67
CA THR A 10 -18.25 -4.00 2.20
C THR A 10 -18.29 -2.97 1.08
N PRO A 11 -18.57 -1.68 1.36
CA PRO A 11 -18.53 -0.62 0.36
C PRO A 11 -17.21 -0.58 -0.41
N LEU A 12 -16.09 -0.89 0.24
CA LEU A 12 -14.79 -1.02 -0.42
C LEU A 12 -14.76 -2.18 -1.43
N HIS A 13 -15.33 -3.34 -1.11
CA HIS A 13 -15.43 -4.44 -2.08
C HIS A 13 -16.24 -4.05 -3.31
N ILE A 14 -17.36 -3.34 -3.11
CA ILE A 14 -18.22 -2.88 -4.21
C ILE A 14 -17.47 -1.87 -5.09
N ALA A 15 -16.73 -0.93 -4.49
CA ALA A 15 -15.93 0.04 -5.25
C ALA A 15 -14.81 -0.63 -6.06
N LEU A 16 -14.17 -1.66 -5.51
CA LEU A 16 -13.15 -2.45 -6.22
C LEU A 16 -13.76 -3.27 -7.35
N GLU A 17 -14.92 -3.89 -7.13
CA GLU A 17 -15.65 -4.64 -8.15
C GLU A 17 -16.16 -3.76 -9.30
N ALA A 18 -16.55 -2.51 -9.00
CA ALA A 18 -17.00 -1.53 -9.98
C ALA A 18 -15.86 -0.94 -10.84
N GLY A 19 -14.63 -1.46 -10.74
CA GLY A 19 -13.47 -1.01 -11.51
C GLY A 19 -12.46 -0.17 -10.72
N GLY A 20 -12.61 -0.07 -9.39
CA GLY A 20 -11.64 0.58 -8.50
C GLY A 20 -11.38 2.03 -8.86
N ASN A 21 -12.44 2.79 -9.10
CA ASN A 21 -12.34 4.23 -9.30
C ASN A 21 -11.65 4.87 -8.09
N ILE A 22 -10.53 5.55 -8.32
CA ILE A 22 -9.67 6.14 -7.31
C ILE A 22 -10.45 7.10 -6.40
N ASP A 23 -11.35 7.90 -6.97
CA ASP A 23 -12.15 8.86 -6.21
C ASP A 23 -13.12 8.17 -5.25
N SER A 24 -13.77 7.11 -5.73
CA SER A 24 -14.68 6.30 -4.90
C SER A 24 -13.93 5.58 -3.77
N VAL A 25 -12.75 5.02 -4.07
CA VAL A 25 -11.91 4.35 -3.06
C VAL A 25 -11.39 5.37 -2.04
N ASN A 26 -10.96 6.56 -2.49
CA ASN A 26 -10.54 7.66 -1.61
C ASN A 26 -11.64 8.11 -0.67
N LEU A 27 -12.85 8.36 -1.18
CA LEU A 27 -14.00 8.75 -0.38
C LEU A 27 -14.34 7.70 0.68
N LEU A 28 -14.30 6.42 0.32
CA LEU A 28 -14.56 5.33 1.25
C LEU A 28 -13.45 5.21 2.31
N MET A 29 -12.18 5.40 1.95
CA MET A 29 -11.08 5.43 2.92
C MET A 29 -11.19 6.62 3.87
N GLN A 30 -11.56 7.80 3.37
CA GLN A 30 -11.82 8.99 4.19
C GLN A 30 -13.00 8.78 5.15
N ALA A 31 -14.00 8.00 4.74
CA ALA A 31 -15.13 7.60 5.57
C ALA A 31 -14.77 6.57 6.67
N GLN A 32 -13.48 6.34 6.96
CA GLN A 32 -12.98 5.36 7.93
C GLN A 32 -13.49 3.94 7.68
N SER A 33 -13.69 3.58 6.40
CA SER A 33 -14.09 2.22 6.03
C SER A 33 -13.08 1.20 6.55
N ASN A 34 -13.58 0.08 7.08
CA ASN A 34 -12.72 -1.00 7.54
C ASN A 34 -12.02 -1.68 6.33
N VAL A 35 -10.74 -1.35 6.14
CA VAL A 35 -9.88 -1.89 5.07
C VAL A 35 -9.56 -3.37 5.22
N ASN A 36 -9.80 -3.93 6.41
CA ASN A 36 -9.56 -5.33 6.75
C ASN A 36 -10.87 -6.13 6.87
N ALA A 37 -12.00 -5.54 6.49
CA ALA A 37 -13.28 -6.23 6.61
C ALA A 37 -13.30 -7.49 5.73
N GLY A 38 -13.74 -8.60 6.30
CA GLY A 38 -13.97 -9.83 5.54
C GLY A 38 -15.23 -9.72 4.69
N GLY A 39 -15.06 -9.87 3.38
CA GLY A 39 -16.07 -9.96 2.35
C GLY A 39 -16.65 -11.37 2.17
N VAL A 40 -17.09 -11.69 0.94
CA VAL A 40 -17.48 -13.06 0.55
C VAL A 40 -16.35 -14.02 0.90
N ARG A 41 -16.65 -15.11 1.62
CA ARG A 41 -15.66 -16.13 2.02
C ARG A 41 -14.47 -15.53 2.79
N GLY A 42 -14.65 -14.45 3.56
CA GLY A 42 -13.54 -13.86 4.34
C GLY A 42 -12.47 -13.16 3.50
N THR A 43 -12.72 -12.93 2.20
CA THR A 43 -11.81 -12.15 1.35
C THR A 43 -11.72 -10.71 1.83
N THR A 44 -10.52 -10.18 2.02
CA THR A 44 -10.36 -8.75 2.38
C THR A 44 -10.38 -7.87 1.11
N PRO A 45 -10.61 -6.55 1.24
CA PRO A 45 -10.48 -5.62 0.12
C PRO A 45 -9.14 -5.76 -0.61
N LEU A 46 -8.07 -6.05 0.13
CA LEU A 46 -6.75 -6.26 -0.46
C LEU A 46 -6.66 -7.55 -1.29
N HIS A 47 -7.31 -8.65 -0.87
CA HIS A 47 -7.43 -9.84 -1.72
C HIS A 47 -8.12 -9.52 -3.04
N TYR A 48 -9.23 -8.78 -2.98
CA TYR A 48 -9.99 -8.38 -4.16
C TYR A 48 -9.16 -7.50 -5.10
N ALA A 49 -8.46 -6.50 -4.54
CA ALA A 49 -7.62 -5.60 -5.30
C ALA A 49 -6.45 -6.34 -5.98
N ILE A 50 -5.86 -7.32 -5.29
CA ILE A 50 -4.81 -8.20 -5.84
C ILE A 50 -5.36 -9.07 -6.97
N GLN A 51 -6.50 -9.75 -6.76
CA GLN A 51 -7.13 -10.60 -7.78
C GLN A 51 -7.50 -9.83 -9.05
N GLN A 52 -7.91 -8.57 -8.90
CA GLN A 52 -8.30 -7.69 -10.00
C GLN A 52 -7.16 -6.75 -10.45
N TYR A 53 -5.93 -6.94 -9.98
CA TYR A 53 -4.84 -5.99 -10.18
C TYR A 53 -4.50 -5.68 -11.65
N LEU A 54 -4.71 -6.64 -12.56
CA LEU A 54 -4.52 -6.39 -14.00
C LEU A 54 -5.58 -5.47 -14.59
N SER A 55 -6.81 -5.54 -14.06
CA SER A 55 -7.96 -4.74 -14.45
C SER A 55 -8.07 -3.42 -13.69
N LEU A 56 -7.47 -3.34 -12.49
CA LEU A 56 -7.51 -2.18 -11.62
C LEU A 56 -6.27 -1.28 -11.78
N PRO A 57 -6.40 0.03 -11.49
CA PRO A 57 -5.25 0.91 -11.38
C PRO A 57 -4.32 0.45 -10.23
N PRO A 58 -2.99 0.38 -10.44
CA PRO A 58 -2.04 0.01 -9.37
C PRO A 58 -2.14 0.92 -8.13
N LEU A 59 -2.56 2.17 -8.32
CA LEU A 59 -2.73 3.14 -7.23
C LEU A 59 -3.70 2.64 -6.15
N VAL A 60 -4.70 1.85 -6.51
CA VAL A 60 -5.71 1.32 -5.57
C VAL A 60 -5.07 0.43 -4.49
N ILE A 61 -4.10 -0.41 -4.87
CA ILE A 61 -3.36 -1.24 -3.90
C ILE A 61 -2.46 -0.38 -3.02
N ARG A 62 -1.77 0.61 -3.60
CA ARG A 62 -0.96 1.55 -2.81
C ARG A 62 -1.79 2.29 -1.77
N MET A 63 -3.02 2.67 -2.12
CA MET A 63 -3.97 3.29 -1.19
C MET A 63 -4.42 2.33 -0.08
N LEU A 64 -4.70 1.05 -0.41
CA LEU A 64 -5.06 0.05 0.60
C LEU A 64 -3.90 -0.24 1.56
N LEU A 65 -2.67 -0.33 1.03
CA LEU A 65 -1.46 -0.50 1.82
C LEU A 65 -1.19 0.72 2.71
N SER A 66 -1.36 1.95 2.18
CA SER A 66 -1.18 3.19 2.98
C SER A 66 -2.22 3.31 4.09
N ALA A 67 -3.41 2.75 3.89
CA ALA A 67 -4.46 2.64 4.89
C ALA A 67 -4.24 1.54 5.94
N ARG A 68 -3.03 0.93 5.99
CA ARG A 68 -2.65 -0.15 6.92
C ARG A 68 -3.50 -1.43 6.78
N ALA A 69 -3.79 -1.82 5.53
CA ALA A 69 -4.38 -3.13 5.26
C ALA A 69 -3.49 -4.25 5.80
N ASP A 70 -4.09 -5.20 6.50
CA ASP A 70 -3.40 -6.32 7.14
C ASP A 70 -3.14 -7.43 6.12
N LEU A 71 -1.85 -7.76 5.96
CA LEU A 71 -1.35 -8.78 5.04
C LEU A 71 -1.38 -10.19 5.64
N SER A 72 -1.71 -10.32 6.94
CA SER A 72 -1.74 -11.60 7.63
C SER A 72 -3.11 -12.28 7.60
N ILE A 73 -4.17 -11.54 7.26
CA ILE A 73 -5.54 -12.05 7.24
C ILE A 73 -5.65 -13.04 6.08
N ALA A 74 -5.99 -14.29 6.36
CA ALA A 74 -6.26 -15.27 5.33
C ALA A 74 -7.73 -15.21 4.89
N ASP A 75 -7.96 -15.37 3.59
CA ASP A 75 -9.31 -15.57 3.07
C ASP A 75 -9.85 -16.98 3.40
N GLY A 76 -11.05 -17.29 2.91
CA GLY A 76 -11.73 -18.56 3.13
C GLY A 76 -11.06 -19.76 2.45
N TRP A 77 -10.05 -19.54 1.61
CA TRP A 77 -9.17 -20.57 1.08
C TRP A 77 -7.90 -20.73 1.91
N ARG A 78 -7.81 -20.02 3.05
CA ARG A 78 -6.62 -19.92 3.90
C ARG A 78 -5.42 -19.30 3.15
N ALA A 79 -5.68 -18.56 2.07
CA ALA A 79 -4.65 -17.85 1.34
C ALA A 79 -4.51 -16.44 1.93
N THR A 80 -3.28 -15.98 2.14
CA THR A 80 -3.04 -14.57 2.49
C THR A 80 -3.06 -13.68 1.23
N PRO A 81 -3.14 -12.35 1.37
CA PRO A 81 -2.97 -11.42 0.26
C PRO A 81 -1.66 -11.68 -0.49
N LEU A 82 -0.58 -12.00 0.23
CA LEU A 82 0.71 -12.35 -0.35
C LEU A 82 0.64 -13.65 -1.16
N ASP A 83 -0.05 -14.68 -0.65
CA ASP A 83 -0.23 -15.93 -1.38
C ASP A 83 -1.05 -15.72 -2.65
N SER A 84 -2.07 -14.86 -2.59
CA SER A 84 -2.86 -14.45 -3.76
C SER A 84 -2.00 -13.75 -4.82
N ALA A 85 -1.11 -12.84 -4.40
CA ALA A 85 -0.19 -12.17 -5.31
C ALA A 85 0.79 -13.15 -5.98
N LYS A 86 1.33 -14.11 -5.21
CA LYS A 86 2.18 -15.20 -5.75
C LYS A 86 1.42 -16.08 -6.73
N MET A 87 0.17 -16.46 -6.43
CA MET A 87 -0.65 -17.25 -7.33
C MET A 87 -0.91 -16.53 -8.66
N ILE A 88 -1.18 -15.22 -8.63
CA ILE A 88 -1.34 -14.42 -9.85
C ILE A 88 -0.02 -14.35 -10.60
N ALA A 89 1.10 -14.20 -9.91
CA ALA A 89 2.40 -14.22 -10.55
C ALA A 89 2.71 -15.55 -11.25
N MET A 90 2.44 -16.67 -10.58
CA MET A 90 2.59 -18.00 -11.17
C MET A 90 1.65 -18.20 -12.37
N ARG A 91 0.42 -17.69 -12.30
CA ARG A 91 -0.55 -17.72 -13.42
C ARG A 91 -0.15 -16.80 -14.57
N SER A 92 0.54 -15.69 -14.31
CA SER A 92 1.06 -14.78 -15.35
C SER A 92 2.33 -15.29 -16.02
N VAL A 93 3.09 -16.19 -15.38
CA VAL A 93 4.30 -16.81 -15.96
C VAL A 93 3.96 -17.83 -17.06
N ASN A 94 2.68 -18.21 -17.22
CA ASN A 94 2.15 -19.03 -18.32
C ASN A 94 0.70 -18.60 -18.62
N PRO A 95 0.41 -17.83 -19.70
CA PRO A 95 0.27 -18.48 -21.01
C PRO A 95 0.60 -17.58 -22.23
N ALA A 96 0.65 -18.24 -23.38
CA ALA A 96 0.88 -17.74 -24.73
C ALA A 96 -0.13 -16.68 -25.24
N GLY A 97 -0.09 -15.47 -24.65
CA GLY A 97 -0.92 -14.34 -25.10
C GLY A 97 -1.03 -13.17 -24.12
N ALA A 98 -0.36 -13.19 -22.97
CA ALA A 98 -0.39 -12.07 -22.03
C ALA A 98 0.48 -10.90 -22.52
N PRO A 99 -0.01 -9.64 -22.47
CA PRO A 99 0.79 -8.48 -22.86
C PRO A 99 2.05 -8.37 -21.97
N PRO A 100 3.21 -7.99 -22.52
CA PRO A 100 4.48 -7.94 -21.79
C PRO A 100 4.41 -7.07 -20.52
N ASP A 101 3.54 -6.06 -20.53
CA ASP A 101 3.30 -5.15 -19.40
C ASP A 101 2.66 -5.85 -18.19
N SER A 102 1.93 -6.95 -18.41
CA SER A 102 1.28 -7.69 -17.32
C SER A 102 2.30 -8.34 -16.38
N ALA A 103 3.39 -8.88 -16.92
CA ALA A 103 4.47 -9.47 -16.12
C ALA A 103 5.22 -8.39 -15.32
N ALA A 104 5.47 -7.23 -15.91
CA ALA A 104 6.08 -6.08 -15.22
C ALA A 104 5.19 -5.57 -14.07
N ARG A 105 3.89 -5.40 -14.34
CA ARG A 105 2.91 -5.01 -13.32
C ARG A 105 2.86 -6.03 -12.18
N VAL A 106 2.81 -7.32 -12.49
CA VAL A 106 2.75 -8.40 -11.48
C VAL A 106 4.01 -8.46 -10.63
N ARG A 107 5.19 -8.21 -11.22
CA ARG A 107 6.44 -8.04 -10.46
C ARG A 107 6.37 -6.83 -9.53
N GLN A 108 5.82 -5.72 -10.01
CA GLN A 108 5.59 -4.53 -9.19
C GLN A 108 4.64 -4.84 -8.01
N LEU A 109 3.54 -5.58 -8.23
CA LEU A 109 2.64 -6.01 -7.16
C LEU A 109 3.35 -6.84 -6.10
N LEU A 110 4.16 -7.82 -6.53
CA LEU A 110 4.96 -8.61 -5.60
C LEU A 110 5.91 -7.72 -4.82
N ASN A 111 6.60 -6.76 -5.46
CA ASN A 111 7.45 -5.82 -4.75
C ASN A 111 6.66 -5.03 -3.70
N GLU A 112 5.52 -4.44 -4.07
CA GLU A 112 4.68 -3.63 -3.17
C GLU A 112 4.08 -4.43 -2.00
N VAL A 113 3.78 -5.72 -2.17
CA VAL A 113 3.20 -6.58 -1.13
C VAL A 113 4.28 -7.29 -0.30
N THR A 114 5.46 -7.55 -0.87
CA THR A 114 6.61 -8.19 -0.18
C THR A 114 7.51 -7.20 0.55
N GLU A 115 7.67 -5.99 0.02
CA GLU A 115 8.23 -4.86 0.76
C GLU A 115 7.17 -4.44 1.77
N GLN A 116 7.16 -5.10 2.92
CA GLN A 116 6.49 -4.58 4.08
C GLN A 116 6.89 -3.10 4.24
N PRO A 117 5.96 -2.20 4.61
CA PRO A 117 6.28 -0.81 4.94
C PRO A 117 7.02 -0.72 6.29
N THR A 118 8.11 -1.46 6.42
CA THR A 118 8.97 -1.57 7.60
C THR A 118 10.41 -1.65 7.16
N VAL A 119 10.84 -0.63 6.42
CA VAL A 119 12.04 0.05 6.89
C VAL A 119 11.53 1.31 7.57
N ALA A 120 11.17 1.17 8.85
CA ALA A 120 11.40 2.28 9.77
C ALA A 120 12.88 2.61 9.60
N VAL A 121 13.16 3.65 8.83
CA VAL A 121 14.52 4.14 8.67
C VAL A 121 14.86 4.74 10.02
N ASN A 122 15.33 3.90 10.93
CA ASN A 122 16.04 4.34 12.12
C ASN A 122 17.37 4.90 11.60
N VAL A 123 17.33 6.18 11.22
CA VAL A 123 18.53 6.98 11.10
C VAL A 123 19.06 7.12 12.52
N MET A 124 19.90 6.16 12.93
CA MET A 124 20.75 6.34 14.09
C MET A 124 21.83 7.33 13.70
N GLU A 125 21.63 8.58 14.09
CA GLU A 125 22.66 9.41 14.71
C GLU A 125 21.99 10.62 15.39
N GLY A 126 21.73 10.49 16.69
CA GLY A 126 21.76 11.63 17.62
C GLY A 126 20.51 12.50 17.79
N GLY A 127 19.33 12.13 17.32
CA GLY A 127 18.11 12.89 17.64
C GLY A 127 16.83 12.13 17.32
N GLU A 128 15.86 12.17 18.23
CA GLU A 128 14.55 11.52 18.10
C GLU A 128 13.85 11.98 16.79
N VAL A 129 13.75 11.07 15.81
CA VAL A 129 12.98 11.30 14.58
C VAL A 129 11.53 10.91 14.85
N ARG A 130 10.63 11.89 14.96
CA ARG A 130 9.20 11.66 15.25
C ARG A 130 8.38 11.25 14.03
N SER A 131 8.78 11.63 12.81
CA SER A 131 8.04 11.29 11.58
C SER A 131 8.84 11.48 10.29
N ALA A 132 8.75 10.50 9.39
CA ALA A 132 9.24 10.61 8.00
C ALA A 132 8.06 10.97 7.09
N LEU A 133 8.21 12.02 6.28
CA LEU A 133 7.16 12.53 5.39
C LEU A 133 7.17 11.83 4.02
N PHE A 134 8.37 11.50 3.52
CA PHE A 134 8.52 11.00 2.16
C PHE A 134 9.83 10.24 1.97
N ALA A 135 9.76 9.08 1.30
CA ALA A 135 10.94 8.36 0.80
C ALA A 135 10.84 8.30 -0.73
N ASP A 136 11.78 8.97 -1.40
CA ASP A 136 11.99 8.90 -2.83
C ASP A 136 12.95 7.75 -3.12
N LEU A 137 12.39 6.60 -3.49
CA LEU A 137 13.16 5.39 -3.83
C LEU A 137 13.87 5.51 -5.19
N GLU A 138 13.40 6.37 -6.10
CA GLU A 138 14.05 6.58 -7.39
C GLU A 138 15.33 7.42 -7.25
N ASN A 139 15.36 8.34 -6.27
CA ASN A 139 16.48 9.25 -6.04
C ASN A 139 17.33 8.92 -4.81
N ASP A 140 17.11 7.79 -4.14
CA ASP A 140 17.82 7.40 -2.90
C ASP A 140 17.77 8.49 -1.82
N LYS A 141 16.64 9.20 -1.69
CA LYS A 141 16.48 10.34 -0.78
C LYS A 141 15.30 10.16 0.15
N ILE A 142 15.52 10.45 1.43
CA ILE A 142 14.48 10.42 2.45
C ILE A 142 14.30 11.83 3.00
N VAL A 143 13.09 12.34 2.94
CA VAL A 143 12.73 13.62 3.55
C VAL A 143 12.02 13.35 4.86
N PHE A 144 12.61 13.83 5.95
CA PHE A 144 12.07 13.73 7.29
C PHE A 144 12.05 15.10 7.95
N HIS A 145 11.22 15.28 8.98
CA HIS A 145 11.19 16.51 9.74
C HIS A 145 11.36 16.22 11.24
N THR A 146 12.04 17.13 11.92
CA THR A 146 12.11 17.20 13.38
C THR A 146 11.24 18.37 13.85
N GLU A 147 11.14 18.58 15.17
CA GLU A 147 10.32 19.67 15.75
C GLU A 147 10.71 21.06 15.22
N SER A 148 11.96 21.25 14.81
CA SER A 148 12.47 22.56 14.40
C SER A 148 13.09 22.59 13.00
N SER A 149 13.08 21.48 12.26
CA SER A 149 13.85 21.37 11.02
C SER A 149 13.23 20.39 10.01
N LEU A 150 13.37 20.71 8.73
CA LEU A 150 13.16 19.80 7.61
C LEU A 150 14.53 19.26 7.15
N CYS A 151 14.65 17.95 6.99
CA CYS A 151 15.90 17.28 6.67
C CYS A 151 15.74 16.39 5.43
N VAL A 152 16.80 16.30 4.62
CA VAL A 152 16.91 15.36 3.50
C VAL A 152 18.13 14.47 3.73
N TYR A 153 17.89 13.18 3.85
CA TYR A 153 18.89 12.13 3.98
C TYR A 153 19.16 11.49 2.62
N SER A 154 20.43 11.27 2.27
CA SER A 154 20.81 10.48 1.10
C SER A 154 21.20 9.08 1.53
N LEU A 155 20.49 8.08 1.03
CA LEU A 155 20.79 6.65 1.26
C LEU A 155 22.13 6.27 0.62
N LYS A 156 22.39 6.79 -0.59
CA LYS A 156 23.65 6.56 -1.32
C LYS A 156 24.88 7.08 -0.57
N GLN A 157 24.79 8.25 0.07
CA GLN A 157 25.90 8.87 0.80
C GLN A 157 25.89 8.55 2.31
N ARG A 158 24.86 7.86 2.80
CA ARG A 158 24.62 7.58 4.23
C ARG A 158 24.80 8.81 5.14
N ARG A 159 24.33 9.97 4.68
CA ARG A 159 24.39 11.23 5.44
C ARG A 159 23.24 12.16 5.10
N THR A 160 22.95 13.07 6.02
CA THR A 160 22.04 14.20 5.77
C THR A 160 22.70 15.21 4.85
N ILE A 161 22.09 15.44 3.69
CA ILE A 161 22.62 16.35 2.66
C ILE A 161 22.00 17.74 2.76
N PHE A 162 20.86 17.88 3.44
CA PHE A 162 20.17 19.15 3.57
C PHE A 162 19.42 19.22 4.90
N VAL A 163 19.59 20.32 5.62
CA VAL A 163 18.84 20.63 6.84
C VAL A 163 18.36 22.08 6.73
N LYS A 164 17.06 22.28 6.79
CA LYS A 164 16.42 23.59 6.81
C LYS A 164 15.71 23.77 8.13
N LYS A 165 16.23 24.65 8.99
CA LYS A 165 15.54 25.03 10.23
C LYS A 165 14.23 25.72 9.89
N LEU A 166 13.13 25.16 10.38
CA LEU A 166 11.81 25.77 10.35
C LEU A 166 11.77 26.76 11.52
N ARG A 167 11.73 28.06 11.23
CA ARG A 167 11.39 29.06 12.24
C ARG A 167 9.91 28.86 12.57
N LEU A 168 9.63 28.16 13.66
CA LEU A 168 8.29 28.16 14.23
C LEU A 168 7.96 29.60 14.66
N PRO A 169 6.81 30.17 14.23
CA PRO A 169 6.31 31.38 14.89
C PRO A 169 5.99 31.00 16.34
N CYS A 170 6.59 31.72 17.28
CA CYS A 170 6.22 31.61 18.69
C CYS A 170 4.81 32.20 18.86
N HIS A 171 3.84 31.34 19.14
CA HIS A 171 2.66 31.50 20.03
C HIS A 171 1.45 30.73 19.54
#